data_AF-C1ECR5-F1
#
_entry.id   AF-C1ECR5-F1
#
_cell.length_a   1.000
_cell.length_b   1.000
_cell.length_c   1.000
_cell.angle_alpha   90.00
_cell.angle_beta   90.00
_cell.angle_gamma   90.00
#
_symmetry.space_group_name_H-M   'P 1'
#
loop_
_entity.id
_entity.type
_entity.pdbx_description
1 polymer ?
#
loop_
_entity_poly.entity_id
_entity_poly.type
_entity_poly.pdbx_seq_one_letter_code
_entity_poly.pdbx_strand_id
1 'polypeptide(L)'
;MSGVLKVVRATGLLRAVSHAPGTQVGGIRNLHVTAASRAGMGTPVPAHEVPTAELPEESELTWDCGDAYPEPALDVVPPHIVKPAEAAAYLFGGLGVFYSIYSLAKVVDKPSTQPFADKQFPFDNLKTELGK
;
A
#
# COMPACT_ATOMS: atom_id res chain seq x y z
N MET A 1 49.39 -36.66 57.65
CA MET A 1 48.30 -37.51 58.18
C MET A 1 47.06 -37.29 57.34
N SER A 2 46.65 -38.35 56.65
CA SER A 2 45.38 -38.63 55.97
C SER A 2 44.44 -37.45 55.64
N GLY A 3 44.44 -37.03 54.38
CA GLY A 3 43.32 -36.30 53.78
C GLY A 3 42.31 -37.30 53.21
N VAL A 4 41.14 -37.42 53.83
CA VAL A 4 40.07 -38.33 53.38
C VAL A 4 39.18 -37.62 52.36
N LEU A 5 39.18 -38.19 51.16
CA LEU A 5 38.34 -37.90 49.99
C LEU A 5 36.85 -38.04 50.35
N LYS A 6 36.02 -37.03 50.04
CA LYS A 6 34.55 -37.20 49.99
C LYS A 6 34.08 -37.42 48.55
N VAL A 7 33.26 -38.45 48.42
CA VAL A 7 32.81 -39.10 47.20
C VAL A 7 31.72 -38.30 46.46
N VAL A 8 31.99 -38.13 45.17
CA VAL A 8 31.14 -38.05 43.98
C VAL A 8 29.64 -38.37 44.13
N ARG A 9 28.79 -37.49 43.59
CA ARG A 9 27.80 -37.89 42.56
C ARG A 9 27.43 -36.72 41.66
N ALA A 10 28.07 -36.69 40.50
CA ALA A 10 27.64 -35.95 39.32
C ALA A 10 26.68 -36.84 38.53
N THR A 11 25.42 -36.44 38.44
CA THR A 11 24.50 -36.82 37.36
C THR A 11 24.59 -35.68 36.35
N GLY A 12 25.34 -35.81 35.26
CA GLY A 12 24.88 -36.45 34.01
C GLY A 12 24.14 -35.38 33.21
N LEU A 13 24.44 -35.04 31.95
CA LEU A 13 25.19 -35.70 30.90
C LEU A 13 25.48 -34.60 29.85
N LEU A 14 26.71 -34.54 29.34
CA LEU A 14 27.11 -33.71 28.20
C LEU A 14 26.24 -34.03 26.98
N ARG A 15 25.71 -33.00 26.29
CA ARG A 15 25.37 -33.11 24.87
C ARG A 15 26.26 -32.18 24.07
N ALA A 16 27.27 -32.79 23.45
CA ALA A 16 28.20 -32.15 22.55
C ALA A 16 27.48 -31.61 21.30
N VAL A 17 27.82 -30.38 20.95
CA VAL A 17 27.53 -29.76 19.65
C VAL A 17 28.38 -30.46 18.59
N SER A 18 27.73 -31.16 17.65
CA SER A 18 28.37 -31.66 16.43
C SER A 18 28.02 -30.73 15.27
N HIS A 19 28.98 -29.92 14.83
CA HIS A 19 28.93 -29.25 13.54
C HIS A 19 29.34 -30.27 12.47
N ALA A 20 28.39 -30.71 11.64
CA ALA A 20 28.67 -31.46 10.41
C ALA A 20 28.12 -30.64 9.22
N PRO A 21 28.95 -30.35 8.19
CA PRO A 21 28.51 -29.65 7.00
C PRO A 21 27.90 -30.65 6.00
N GLY A 22 26.75 -30.29 5.44
CA GLY A 22 26.27 -30.90 4.20
C GLY A 22 25.45 -32.19 4.35
N THR A 23 24.14 -32.03 4.53
CA THR A 23 23.16 -32.86 3.81
C THR A 23 21.86 -32.07 3.70
N GLN A 24 21.53 -31.63 2.49
CA GLN A 24 20.23 -31.04 2.20
C GLN A 24 19.16 -32.12 2.36
N VAL A 25 18.31 -31.96 3.38
CA VAL A 25 17.05 -32.70 3.50
C VAL A 25 15.93 -31.66 3.59
N GLY A 26 15.20 -31.55 2.48
CA GLY A 26 13.87 -30.94 2.35
C GLY A 26 13.52 -29.84 3.36
N GLY A 27 14.08 -28.66 3.17
CA GLY A 27 13.61 -27.46 3.86
C GLY A 27 12.15 -27.23 3.50
N ILE A 28 11.26 -27.47 4.48
CA ILE A 28 9.88 -26.99 4.46
C ILE A 28 10.01 -25.49 4.25
N ARG A 29 9.58 -25.02 3.07
CA ARG A 29 9.44 -23.61 2.80
C ARG A 29 8.36 -23.15 3.76
N ASN A 30 8.74 -22.52 4.86
CA ASN A 30 7.81 -21.67 5.58
C ASN A 30 7.55 -20.46 4.68
N LEU A 31 6.73 -20.68 3.65
CA LEU A 31 6.03 -19.63 2.96
C LEU A 31 5.04 -19.09 3.98
N HIS A 32 5.49 -18.14 4.79
CA HIS A 32 4.58 -17.31 5.54
C HIS A 32 3.89 -16.41 4.50
N VAL A 33 2.82 -16.94 3.89
CA VAL A 33 1.87 -16.13 3.15
C VAL A 33 1.10 -15.35 4.20
N THR A 34 1.68 -14.25 4.68
CA THR A 34 0.91 -13.17 5.29
C THR A 34 0.38 -12.25 4.17
N ALA A 35 -0.09 -12.84 3.06
CA ALA A 35 -1.06 -12.17 2.22
C ALA A 35 -2.42 -12.37 2.90
N ALA A 36 -2.68 -11.59 3.94
CA ALA A 36 -4.04 -11.17 4.15
C ALA A 36 -4.44 -10.47 2.85
N SER A 37 -5.25 -11.16 2.05
CA SER A 37 -5.99 -10.56 0.95
C SER A 37 -6.79 -9.41 1.55
N ARG A 38 -6.18 -8.23 1.60
CA ARG A 38 -6.80 -6.96 1.98
C ARG A 38 -7.61 -6.52 0.78
N ALA A 39 -8.67 -7.26 0.49
CA ALA A 39 -9.71 -6.90 -0.45
C ALA A 39 -10.64 -5.88 0.22
N GLY A 40 -10.13 -4.66 0.48
CA GLY A 40 -10.93 -3.44 0.68
C GLY A 40 -11.97 -3.39 1.81
N MET A 41 -12.13 -4.42 2.63
CA MET A 41 -13.15 -4.47 3.68
C MET A 41 -12.42 -4.37 5.03
N GLY A 42 -12.61 -3.25 5.73
CA GLY A 42 -12.04 -3.00 7.05
C GLY A 42 -12.34 -4.14 8.03
N THR A 43 -11.55 -4.22 9.10
CA THR A 43 -11.85 -5.08 10.25
C THR A 43 -13.28 -4.78 10.76
N PRO A 44 -14.00 -5.76 11.35
CA PRO A 44 -15.29 -5.48 11.96
C PRO A 44 -15.16 -4.30 12.92
N VAL A 45 -15.88 -3.21 12.62
CA VAL A 45 -15.93 -2.04 13.50
C VAL A 45 -16.67 -2.49 14.76
N PRO A 46 -16.09 -2.32 15.97
CA PRO A 46 -16.81 -2.61 17.20
C PRO A 46 -18.10 -1.79 17.23
N ALA A 47 -19.20 -2.38 17.70
CA ALA A 47 -20.49 -1.69 17.77
C ALA A 47 -20.34 -0.39 18.55
N HIS A 48 -20.69 0.74 17.92
CA HIS A 48 -20.68 2.04 18.56
C HIS A 48 -21.69 2.02 19.72
N GLU A 49 -21.27 2.44 20.91
CA GLU A 49 -22.19 2.57 22.05
C GLU A 49 -23.30 3.55 21.69
N VAL A 50 -24.57 3.17 21.89
CA VAL A 50 -25.69 4.04 21.55
C VAL A 50 -25.58 5.32 22.38
N PRO A 51 -25.60 6.52 21.77
CA PRO A 51 -25.56 7.76 22.51
C PRO A 51 -26.68 7.77 23.55
N THR A 52 -26.30 7.87 24.83
CA THR A 52 -27.26 7.87 25.95
C THR A 52 -27.79 9.28 26.24
N ALA A 53 -27.13 10.31 25.71
CA ALA A 53 -27.55 11.70 25.84
C ALA A 53 -28.51 12.09 24.71
N GLU A 54 -29.47 12.97 25.01
CA GLU A 54 -30.36 13.57 24.01
C GLU A 54 -29.53 14.36 22.99
N LEU A 55 -29.77 14.12 21.70
CA LEU A 55 -29.11 14.85 20.62
C LEU A 55 -29.54 16.32 20.66
N PRO A 56 -28.62 17.29 20.55
CA PRO A 56 -28.98 18.69 20.44
C PRO A 56 -29.91 18.92 19.22
N GLU A 57 -31.02 19.65 19.41
CA GLU A 57 -32.04 19.90 18.37
C GLU A 57 -31.47 20.52 17.08
N GLU A 58 -30.34 21.23 17.18
CA GLU A 58 -29.69 21.94 16.07
C GLU A 58 -28.45 21.22 15.50
N SER A 59 -28.25 19.94 15.86
CA SER A 59 -27.09 19.15 15.41
C SER A 59 -27.07 18.91 13.89
N GLU A 60 -28.21 19.00 13.22
CA GLU A 60 -28.31 18.90 11.76
C GLU A 60 -27.99 20.22 11.02
N LEU A 61 -28.05 21.37 11.71
CA LEU A 61 -27.74 22.70 11.13
C LEU A 61 -26.26 23.07 11.27
N THR A 62 -25.52 22.38 12.13
CA THR A 62 -24.10 22.65 12.36
C THR A 62 -23.28 21.57 11.67
N TRP A 63 -22.58 21.94 10.60
CA TRP A 63 -21.64 21.03 9.96
C TRP A 63 -20.45 20.81 10.91
N ASP A 64 -20.36 19.62 11.50
CA ASP A 64 -19.19 19.24 12.29
C ASP A 64 -18.03 18.87 11.35
N CYS A 65 -16.86 19.47 11.60
CA CYS A 65 -15.63 19.14 10.89
C CYS A 65 -14.94 17.90 11.48
N GLY A 66 -15.52 17.28 12.52
CA GLY A 66 -14.94 16.20 13.32
C GLY A 66 -14.10 16.70 14.49
N ASP A 67 -14.00 18.02 14.70
CA ASP A 67 -13.18 18.62 15.76
C ASP A 67 -13.83 18.44 17.16
N ALA A 68 -15.17 18.44 17.23
CA ALA A 68 -15.90 18.30 18.49
C ALA A 68 -15.96 16.84 18.97
N TYR A 69 -15.95 15.90 18.02
CA TYR A 69 -16.03 14.47 18.26
C TYR A 69 -14.92 13.77 17.47
N PRO A 70 -13.69 13.69 18.03
CA PRO A 70 -12.56 13.11 17.31
C PRO A 70 -12.84 11.65 16.99
N GLU A 71 -12.70 11.29 15.72
CA GLU A 71 -12.89 9.95 15.20
C GLU A 71 -11.54 9.25 15.14
N PRO A 72 -11.25 8.27 16.05
CA PRO A 72 -9.92 7.66 16.12
C PRO A 72 -9.50 6.97 14.82
N ALA A 73 -10.45 6.60 13.97
CA ALA A 73 -10.18 5.98 12.67
C ALA A 73 -9.63 6.96 11.62
N LEU A 74 -9.95 8.26 11.73
CA LEU A 74 -9.51 9.29 10.79
C LEU A 74 -8.41 10.17 11.39
N ASP A 75 -8.45 10.43 12.70
CA ASP A 75 -7.53 11.34 13.36
C ASP A 75 -6.21 10.67 13.77
N VAL A 76 -6.23 9.36 14.02
CA VAL A 76 -5.02 8.61 14.37
C VAL A 76 -4.34 8.12 13.11
N VAL A 77 -3.46 8.96 12.57
CA VAL A 77 -2.62 8.61 11.43
C VAL A 77 -1.71 7.43 11.81
N PRO A 78 -1.82 6.27 11.13
CA PRO A 78 -1.01 5.11 11.46
C PRO A 78 0.49 5.38 11.25
N PRO A 79 1.40 4.76 12.05
CA PRO A 79 2.85 4.98 11.94
C PRO A 79 3.47 4.64 10.57
N HIS A 80 2.73 3.90 9.74
CA HIS A 80 3.17 3.39 8.44
C HIS A 80 2.56 4.16 7.26
N ILE A 81 1.90 5.31 7.49
CA ILE A 81 1.46 6.16 6.39
C ILE A 81 2.68 6.78 5.69
N VAL A 82 2.57 6.95 4.38
CA VAL A 82 3.57 7.64 3.57
C VAL A 82 3.65 9.11 3.99
N LYS A 83 4.86 9.65 4.08
CA LYS A 83 5.04 11.08 4.40
C LYS A 83 4.49 11.93 3.24
N PRO A 84 4.04 13.18 3.47
CA PRO A 84 3.49 14.02 2.40
C PRO A 84 4.40 14.15 1.17
N ALA A 85 5.72 14.26 1.38
CA ALA A 85 6.70 14.30 0.29
C ALA A 85 6.78 12.97 -0.48
N GLU A 86 6.65 11.84 0.22
CA GLU A 86 6.67 10.51 -0.38
C GLU A 86 5.37 10.24 -1.17
N ALA A 87 4.22 10.69 -0.62
CA ALA A 87 2.95 10.67 -1.32
C ALA A 87 3.02 11.51 -2.63
N ALA A 88 3.61 12.70 -2.56
CA ALA A 88 3.85 13.53 -3.74
C ALA A 88 4.77 12.82 -4.74
N ALA A 89 5.83 12.15 -4.29
CA ALA A 89 6.71 11.38 -5.15
C ALA A 89 5.98 10.22 -5.86
N TYR A 90 5.07 9.51 -5.19
CA TYR A 90 4.24 8.49 -5.84
C TYR A 90 3.27 9.09 -6.85
N LEU A 91 2.65 10.22 -6.53
CA LEU A 91 1.74 10.92 -7.45
C LEU A 91 2.49 11.38 -8.71
N PHE A 92 3.59 12.12 -8.55
CA PHE A 92 4.38 12.61 -9.67
C PHE A 92 5.12 11.51 -10.41
N GLY A 93 5.53 10.45 -9.71
CA GLY A 93 6.08 9.24 -10.32
C GLY A 93 5.07 8.56 -11.24
N GLY A 94 3.86 8.33 -10.74
CA GLY A 94 2.77 7.73 -11.53
C GLY A 94 2.39 8.59 -12.74
N LEU A 95 2.18 9.89 -12.55
CA LEU A 95 1.88 10.82 -13.64
C LEU A 95 3.03 10.93 -14.65
N GLY A 96 4.28 10.91 -14.17
CA GLY A 96 5.49 10.93 -15.00
C GLY A 96 5.60 9.70 -15.90
N VAL A 97 5.23 8.52 -15.40
CA VAL A 97 5.18 7.29 -16.21
C VAL A 97 4.18 7.45 -17.35
N PHE A 98 2.95 7.90 -17.09
CA PHE A 98 1.95 8.12 -18.15
C PHE A 98 2.41 9.14 -19.19
N TYR A 99 3.00 10.26 -18.74
CA TYR A 99 3.54 11.27 -19.64
C TYR A 99 4.68 10.73 -20.52
N SER A 100 5.55 9.89 -19.95
CA SER A 100 6.65 9.28 -20.69
C SER A 100 6.15 8.30 -21.77
N ILE A 101 5.15 7.47 -21.47
CA ILE A 101 4.52 6.55 -22.42
C ILE A 101 3.87 7.35 -23.56
N TYR A 102 3.10 8.39 -23.23
CA TYR A 102 2.50 9.27 -24.23
C TYR A 102 3.56 9.91 -25.14
N SER A 103 4.65 10.43 -24.57
CA SER A 103 5.72 11.07 -25.32
C SER A 103 6.44 10.08 -26.24
N LEU A 104 6.70 8.87 -25.75
CA LEU A 104 7.28 7.79 -26.54
C LEU A 104 6.35 7.40 -27.70
N ALA A 105 5.04 7.28 -27.45
CA ALA A 105 4.06 6.95 -28.46
C ALA A 105 4.09 7.96 -29.63
N LYS A 106 4.28 9.26 -29.38
CA LYS A 106 4.39 10.27 -30.45
C LYS A 106 5.63 10.11 -31.32
N VAL A 107 6.70 9.54 -30.78
CA VAL A 107 7.94 9.29 -31.52
C VAL A 107 7.82 8.00 -32.33
N VAL A 108 7.17 6.98 -31.78
CA VAL A 108 6.97 5.67 -32.42
C VAL A 108 5.88 5.75 -33.50
N ASP A 109 4.74 6.36 -33.20
CA ASP A 109 3.63 6.59 -34.12
C ASP A 109 3.69 8.02 -34.67
N LYS A 110 4.56 8.20 -35.65
CA LYS A 110 4.79 9.52 -36.24
C LYS A 110 3.59 9.89 -37.13
N PRO A 111 3.15 11.15 -37.21
CA PRO A 111 2.05 11.53 -38.11
C PRO A 111 2.31 11.20 -39.59
N SER A 112 3.58 11.10 -39.99
CA SER A 112 3.98 10.70 -41.35
C SER A 112 3.74 9.21 -41.67
N THR A 113 3.43 8.39 -40.68
CA THR A 113 3.12 6.95 -40.87
C THR A 113 1.67 6.73 -41.31
N GLN A 114 0.84 7.78 -41.31
CA GLN A 114 -0.51 7.76 -41.83
C GLN A 114 -0.46 7.65 -43.38
N PRO A 115 -0.94 6.54 -43.99
CA PRO A 115 -0.84 6.34 -45.44
C PRO A 115 -1.91 7.11 -46.23
N PHE A 116 -2.73 7.92 -45.56
CA PHE A 116 -3.82 8.67 -46.16
C PHE A 116 -3.66 10.17 -45.90
N ALA A 117 -3.92 10.97 -46.93
CA ALA A 117 -3.95 12.41 -46.83
C ALA A 117 -5.14 12.89 -45.98
N ASP A 118 -4.99 14.06 -45.35
CA ASP A 118 -6.07 14.68 -44.59
C ASP A 118 -7.27 14.98 -45.48
N LYS A 119 -8.46 14.88 -44.89
CA LYS A 119 -9.72 15.10 -45.59
C LYS A 119 -9.83 16.57 -46.03
N GLN A 120 -9.79 16.79 -47.34
CA GLN A 120 -10.06 18.09 -47.95
C GLN A 120 -11.56 18.25 -48.16
N PHE A 121 -12.10 19.40 -47.77
CA PHE A 121 -13.51 19.72 -47.97
C PHE A 121 -13.66 20.82 -49.06
N PRO A 122 -14.68 20.71 -49.93
CA PRO A 122 -15.01 21.77 -50.88
C PRO A 122 -15.48 23.04 -50.16
N PHE A 123 -15.57 24.16 -50.89
CA PHE A 123 -16.04 25.45 -50.38
C PHE A 123 -15.17 26.02 -49.25
N ASP A 124 -13.85 26.13 -49.48
CA ASP A 124 -12.89 26.71 -48.53
C ASP A 124 -13.00 26.09 -47.13
N ASN A 125 -12.93 24.75 -47.05
CA ASN A 125 -13.08 23.98 -45.81
C ASN A 125 -14.39 24.23 -45.05
N LEU A 126 -15.48 24.51 -45.78
CA LEU A 126 -16.83 24.69 -45.22
C LEU A 126 -16.89 25.80 -44.15
N LYS A 127 -16.04 26.84 -44.22
CA LYS A 127 -15.99 27.91 -43.20
C LYS A 127 -17.37 28.53 -42.94
N THR A 128 -18.09 28.86 -44.00
CA THR A 128 -19.46 29.41 -43.93
C THR A 128 -20.43 28.46 -43.20
N GLU A 129 -20.38 27.16 -43.49
CA GLU A 129 -21.24 26.15 -42.87
C GLU A 129 -20.86 25.86 -41.40
N LEU A 130 -19.58 26.04 -41.05
CA LEU A 130 -19.07 25.92 -39.69
C LEU A 130 -19.23 27.22 -38.87
N GLY A 131 -19.79 28.28 -39.44
CA GLY A 131 -19.97 29.57 -38.76
C GLY A 131 -18.65 30.29 -38.45
N LYS A 132 -17.62 30.08 -39.28
CA LYS A 132 -16.32 30.74 -39.21
C LYS A 132 -16.15 31.83 -40.25
#